data_AF-A0A1Y0H1Y0-F1
#
_entry.id   AF-A0A1Y0H1Y0-F1
#
_cell.length_a   1.000
_cell.length_b   1.000
_cell.length_c   1.000
_cell.angle_alpha   90.00
_cell.angle_beta   90.00
_cell.angle_gamma   90.00
#
_symmetry.space_group_name_H-M   'P 1'
#
loop_
_entity.id
_entity.type
_entity.pdbx_description
1 polymer ?
#
loop_
_entity_poly.entity_id
_entity_poly.type
_entity_poly.pdbx_seq_one_letter_code
_entity_poly.pdbx_strand_id
1 'polypeptide(L)'
;MRWGPRGSTGEIGLFKIQHEASAASGVRRITAVTGFNAFDWMHSQQELIGEAAAKLKAQPRDLAMAVEKMLETLREERKKREKLAQQGAGGSAVEETVIGSIRLRVQKMTDADAADAKLAADRLVDGAPDAVALVANLADGKVTFVCKVGDAALKAGAKAGDIVREVAKVAGGGGGGRPDFATAGGGMLRRRMRLLRGRRSSWRSDFW
;
A
#
# COMPACT_ATOMS: atom_id res chain seq x y z
N MET A 1 15.43 -6.13 60.62
CA MET A 1 16.45 -6.73 59.72
C MET A 1 17.79 -6.06 59.99
N ARG A 2 18.77 -6.84 60.44
CA ARG A 2 20.10 -6.35 60.85
C ARG A 2 21.00 -6.38 59.63
N TRP A 3 21.49 -5.23 59.18
CA TRP A 3 22.46 -5.15 58.10
C TRP A 3 23.85 -5.48 58.66
N GLY A 4 24.40 -6.64 58.28
CA GLY A 4 25.78 -7.04 58.52
C GLY A 4 26.77 -6.30 57.59
N PRO A 5 28.10 -6.50 57.74
CA PRO A 5 29.11 -5.68 57.08
C PRO A 5 28.98 -5.79 55.56
N ARG A 6 28.46 -4.73 54.94
CA ARG A 6 28.37 -4.59 53.49
C ARG A 6 29.73 -4.21 52.96
N GLY A 7 30.24 -4.95 51.98
CA GLY A 7 31.53 -4.60 51.37
C GLY A 7 31.98 -5.43 50.19
N SER A 8 31.22 -6.45 49.77
CA SER A 8 31.62 -7.26 48.62
C SER A 8 30.79 -6.91 47.38
N THR A 9 31.44 -6.86 46.22
CA THR A 9 30.78 -6.64 44.92
C THR A 9 29.77 -7.73 44.58
N GLY A 10 29.85 -8.90 45.23
CA GLY A 10 28.87 -9.98 45.11
C GLY A 10 27.46 -9.62 45.59
N GLU A 11 27.32 -8.61 46.46
CA GLU A 11 26.01 -8.12 46.92
C GLU A 11 25.21 -7.38 45.82
N ILE A 12 25.89 -6.90 44.78
CA ILE A 12 25.25 -6.24 43.63
C ILE A 12 24.45 -7.26 42.81
N GLY A 13 24.87 -8.53 42.81
CA GLY A 13 24.24 -9.61 42.07
C GLY A 13 24.42 -9.49 40.56
N LEU A 14 23.42 -9.92 39.80
CA LEU A 14 23.43 -9.89 38.34
C LEU A 14 23.59 -8.45 37.83
N PHE A 15 24.48 -8.23 36.86
CA PHE A 15 24.63 -6.97 36.15
C PHE A 15 24.30 -7.18 34.68
N LYS A 16 23.27 -6.49 34.18
CA LYS A 16 22.81 -6.62 32.79
C LYS A 16 22.80 -5.28 32.09
N ILE A 17 23.62 -5.16 31.04
CA ILE A 17 23.56 -4.04 30.09
C ILE A 17 22.29 -4.17 29.24
N GLN A 18 21.49 -3.11 29.24
CA GLN A 18 20.28 -2.96 28.43
C GLN A 18 20.57 -2.25 27.11
N HIS A 19 21.35 -1.16 27.18
CA HIS A 19 21.63 -0.33 26.02
C HIS A 19 23.05 0.24 26.08
N GLU A 20 23.69 0.32 24.93
CA GLU A 20 24.93 1.06 24.72
C GLU A 20 24.72 2.07 23.58
N ALA A 21 25.00 3.35 23.83
CA ALA A 21 24.82 4.43 22.85
C ALA A 21 26.06 5.31 22.78
N SER A 22 26.33 5.90 21.61
CA SER A 22 27.28 7.01 21.50
C SER A 22 26.67 8.27 22.10
N ALA A 23 27.34 8.89 23.07
CA ALA A 23 26.89 10.15 23.68
C ALA A 23 27.61 11.38 23.09
N ALA A 24 28.85 11.20 22.65
CA ALA A 24 29.69 12.20 21.99
C ALA A 24 30.83 11.49 21.25
N SER A 25 31.65 12.24 20.51
CA SER A 25 32.88 11.71 19.90
C SER A 25 33.76 11.07 20.98
N GLY A 26 34.02 9.76 20.85
CA GLY A 26 34.84 9.00 21.80
C GLY A 26 34.17 8.64 23.13
N VAL A 27 32.87 8.93 23.35
CA VAL A 27 32.18 8.66 24.64
C VAL A 27 30.99 7.72 24.44
N ARG A 28 30.96 6.60 25.20
CA ARG A 28 29.87 5.62 25.19
C ARG A 28 29.08 5.66 26.49
N ARG A 29 27.75 5.77 26.38
CA ARG A 29 26.81 5.68 27.50
C ARG A 29 26.28 4.26 27.57
N ILE A 30 26.45 3.63 28.73
CA ILE A 30 25.92 2.32 29.05
C ILE A 30 24.76 2.49 30.02
N THR A 31 23.61 1.89 29.70
CA THR A 31 22.48 1.75 30.61
C THR A 31 22.40 0.30 31.04
N ALA A 32 22.40 0.05 32.35
CA ALA A 32 22.39 -1.29 32.92
C ALA A 32 21.46 -1.35 34.13
N VAL A 33 20.94 -2.55 34.37
CA VAL A 33 20.17 -2.91 35.57
C VAL A 33 20.95 -3.93 36.37
N THR A 34 20.78 -3.90 37.69
CA THR A 34 21.48 -4.78 38.62
C THR A 34 20.56 -5.49 39.60
N GLY A 35 21.06 -6.56 40.22
CA GLY A 35 20.36 -7.30 41.27
C GLY A 35 19.01 -7.84 40.81
N PHE A 36 18.00 -7.72 41.68
CA PHE A 36 16.63 -8.18 41.39
C PHE A 36 16.00 -7.47 40.19
N ASN A 37 16.31 -6.19 39.97
CA ASN A 37 15.81 -5.46 38.81
C ASN A 37 16.34 -6.07 37.49
N ALA A 38 17.56 -6.60 37.49
CA ALA A 38 18.10 -7.31 36.33
C ALA A 38 17.40 -8.66 36.10
N PHE A 39 17.05 -9.36 37.19
CA PHE A 39 16.29 -10.60 37.13
C PHE A 39 14.89 -10.38 36.57
N ASP A 40 14.14 -9.40 37.12
CA ASP A 40 12.79 -9.07 36.66
C ASP A 40 12.78 -8.65 35.19
N TRP A 41 13.79 -7.87 34.79
CA TRP A 41 13.97 -7.49 33.39
C TRP A 41 14.21 -8.71 32.49
N MET A 42 15.08 -9.66 32.89
CA MET A 42 15.31 -10.88 32.12
C MET A 42 14.07 -11.75 32.03
N HIS A 43 13.31 -11.85 33.12
CA HIS A 43 12.06 -12.59 33.15
C HIS A 43 11.04 -11.99 32.17
N SER A 44 10.88 -10.66 32.17
CA SER A 44 9.98 -9.97 31.24
C SER A 44 10.43 -10.13 29.78
N GLN A 45 11.75 -10.15 29.50
CA GLN A 45 12.24 -10.46 28.14
C GLN A 45 11.87 -11.89 27.73
N GLN A 46 11.99 -12.85 28.64
CA GLN A 46 11.66 -14.25 28.36
C GLN A 46 10.17 -14.44 28.09
N GLU A 47 9.29 -13.77 28.84
CA GLU A 47 7.84 -13.75 28.59
C GLU A 47 7.51 -13.18 27.21
N LEU A 48 8.08 -12.02 26.86
CA LEU A 48 7.87 -11.37 25.55
C LEU A 48 8.28 -12.28 24.39
N ILE A 49 9.43 -12.96 24.50
CA ILE A 49 9.90 -13.92 23.49
C ILE A 49 8.93 -15.10 23.40
N GLY A 50 8.46 -15.62 24.54
CA GLY A 50 7.48 -16.70 24.61
C GLY A 50 6.16 -16.33 23.92
N GLU A 51 5.62 -15.15 24.20
CA GLU A 51 4.39 -14.64 23.57
C GLU A 51 4.55 -14.49 22.05
N ALA A 52 5.67 -13.93 21.59
CA ALA A 52 5.95 -13.76 20.16
C ALA A 52 6.04 -15.13 19.45
N ALA A 53 6.72 -16.10 20.07
CA ALA A 53 6.83 -17.46 19.55
C ALA A 53 5.47 -18.16 19.49
N ALA A 54 4.63 -18.00 20.52
CA ALA A 54 3.28 -18.57 20.54
C ALA A 54 2.40 -18.03 19.41
N LYS A 55 2.45 -16.73 19.10
CA LYS A 55 1.72 -16.12 17.97
C LYS A 55 2.10 -16.73 16.62
N LEU A 56 3.38 -17.10 16.48
CA LEU A 56 3.92 -17.75 15.27
C LEU A 56 3.85 -19.29 15.33
N LYS A 57 3.28 -19.86 16.40
CA LYS A 57 3.25 -21.31 16.66
C LYS A 57 4.63 -21.97 16.55
N ALA A 58 5.65 -21.26 17.01
CA ALA A 58 7.05 -21.68 17.00
C ALA A 58 7.57 -21.83 18.44
N GLN A 59 8.71 -22.49 18.59
CA GLN A 59 9.45 -22.47 19.86
C GLN A 59 10.28 -21.18 19.95
N PRO A 60 10.53 -20.63 21.16
CA PRO A 60 11.37 -19.44 21.36
C PRO A 60 12.72 -19.46 20.64
N ARG A 61 13.39 -20.61 20.63
CA ARG A 61 14.68 -20.81 19.94
C ARG A 61 14.59 -20.67 18.42
N ASP A 62 13.43 -20.97 17.85
CA ASP A 62 13.16 -20.99 16.41
C ASP A 62 12.45 -19.70 15.95
N LEU A 63 12.22 -18.75 16.87
CA LEU A 63 11.45 -17.52 16.62
C LEU A 63 11.99 -16.73 15.43
N ALA A 64 13.31 -16.53 15.35
CA ALA A 64 13.93 -15.79 14.26
C ALA A 64 13.66 -16.45 12.89
N MET A 65 13.88 -17.76 12.80
CA MET A 65 13.62 -18.55 11.59
C MET A 65 12.13 -18.53 11.21
N ALA A 66 11.22 -18.60 12.19
CA ALA A 66 9.78 -18.51 11.96
C ALA A 66 9.37 -17.13 11.39
N VAL A 67 9.97 -16.05 11.90
CA VAL A 67 9.77 -14.69 11.37
C VAL A 67 10.28 -14.59 9.94
N GLU A 68 11.48 -15.07 9.65
CA GLU A 68 12.04 -15.07 8.28
C GLU A 68 11.14 -15.82 7.29
N LYS A 69 10.68 -17.02 7.67
CA LYS A 69 9.76 -17.82 6.85
C LYS A 69 8.42 -17.12 6.63
N MET A 70 7.90 -16.42 7.63
CA MET A 70 6.68 -15.62 7.50
C MET A 70 6.88 -14.47 6.52
N LEU A 71 8.02 -13.76 6.59
CA LEU A 71 8.37 -12.67 5.68
C LEU A 71 8.57 -13.17 4.25
N GLU A 72 9.23 -14.32 4.06
CA GLU A 72 9.38 -15.01 2.78
C GLU A 72 8.00 -15.32 2.18
N THR A 73 7.14 -15.98 2.96
CA THR A 73 5.77 -16.34 2.55
C THR A 73 4.98 -15.09 2.16
N LEU A 74 5.08 -13.99 2.93
CA LEU A 74 4.43 -12.72 2.59
C LEU A 74 4.94 -12.13 1.27
N ARG A 75 6.24 -12.21 0.99
CA ARG A 75 6.81 -11.75 -0.29
C ARG A 75 6.36 -12.62 -1.45
N GLU A 76 6.34 -13.93 -1.28
CA GLU A 76 5.85 -14.87 -2.29
C GLU A 76 4.37 -14.67 -2.58
N GLU A 77 3.53 -14.54 -1.56
CA GLU A 77 2.11 -14.29 -1.72
C GLU A 77 1.83 -12.94 -2.39
N ARG A 78 2.62 -11.89 -2.11
CA ARG A 78 2.56 -10.63 -2.85
C ARG A 78 2.88 -10.83 -4.33
N LYS A 79 3.98 -11.51 -4.65
CA LYS A 79 4.36 -11.82 -6.04
C LYS A 79 3.32 -12.69 -6.75
N LYS A 80 2.72 -13.66 -6.06
CA LYS A 80 1.64 -14.50 -6.61
C LYS A 80 0.40 -13.67 -6.88
N ARG A 81 0.00 -12.76 -5.98
CA ARG A 81 -1.12 -11.83 -6.20
C ARG A 81 -0.87 -10.93 -7.40
N GLU A 82 0.34 -10.38 -7.54
CA GLU A 82 0.73 -9.58 -8.71
C GLU A 82 0.67 -10.40 -10.01
N LYS A 83 1.20 -11.62 -10.00
CA LYS A 83 1.15 -12.52 -11.16
C LYS A 83 -0.26 -12.96 -11.51
N LEU A 84 -1.10 -13.30 -10.53
CA LEU A 84 -2.50 -13.66 -10.75
C LEU A 84 -3.31 -12.46 -11.27
N ALA A 85 -3.05 -11.26 -10.75
CA ALA A 85 -3.62 -10.02 -11.29
C ALA A 85 -3.21 -9.77 -12.75
N GLN A 86 -2.02 -10.23 -13.16
CA GLN A 86 -1.54 -10.17 -14.55
C GLN A 86 -2.07 -11.31 -15.43
N GLN A 87 -2.33 -12.51 -14.88
CA GLN A 87 -2.59 -13.73 -15.65
C GLN A 87 -4.07 -14.14 -15.76
N GLY A 88 -4.96 -13.72 -14.86
CA GLY A 88 -6.37 -14.11 -14.99
C GLY A 88 -7.30 -13.61 -13.89
N ALA A 89 -8.28 -12.80 -14.30
CA ALA A 89 -9.64 -12.77 -13.75
C ALA A 89 -9.79 -12.55 -12.22
N GLY A 90 -9.20 -11.47 -11.72
CA GLY A 90 -9.64 -10.85 -10.48
C GLY A 90 -8.83 -9.62 -10.12
N GLY A 91 -9.13 -8.40 -10.57
CA GLY A 91 -10.25 -7.87 -11.35
C GLY A 91 -10.10 -6.35 -11.37
N SER A 92 -11.09 -5.59 -11.82
CA SER A 92 -11.11 -4.93 -13.14
C SER A 92 -11.33 -5.79 -14.39
N ALA A 93 -12.59 -6.15 -14.65
CA ALA A 93 -13.00 -6.30 -16.04
C ALA A 93 -12.69 -4.98 -16.78
N VAL A 94 -12.07 -5.09 -17.95
CA VAL A 94 -11.93 -3.95 -18.86
C VAL A 94 -13.29 -3.80 -19.54
N GLU A 95 -14.01 -2.74 -19.22
CA GLU A 95 -15.22 -2.38 -19.93
C GLU A 95 -14.80 -1.63 -21.20
N GLU A 96 -15.03 -2.23 -22.37
CA GLU A 96 -14.79 -1.59 -23.67
C GLU A 96 -16.11 -1.05 -24.23
N THR A 97 -16.11 0.20 -24.67
CA THR A 97 -17.24 0.86 -25.34
C THR A 97 -16.73 1.59 -26.58
N VAL A 98 -17.36 1.34 -27.72
CA VAL A 98 -17.02 2.04 -28.98
C VAL A 98 -17.88 3.28 -29.10
N ILE A 99 -17.24 4.43 -29.33
CA ILE A 99 -17.90 5.73 -29.52
C ILE A 99 -17.36 6.33 -30.82
N GLY A 100 -18.15 6.21 -31.90
CA GLY A 100 -17.71 6.60 -33.23
C GLY A 100 -16.47 5.81 -33.66
N SER A 101 -15.36 6.50 -33.90
CA SER A 101 -14.07 5.91 -34.27
C SER A 101 -13.13 5.65 -33.09
N ILE A 102 -13.57 5.91 -31.84
CA ILE A 102 -12.74 5.79 -30.63
C ILE A 102 -13.21 4.60 -29.79
N ARG A 103 -12.26 3.83 -29.26
CA ARG A 103 -12.52 2.75 -28.29
C ARG A 103 -12.22 3.21 -26.87
N LEU A 104 -13.23 3.41 -26.05
CA LEU A 104 -13.06 3.71 -24.63
C LEU A 104 -12.88 2.41 -23.84
N ARG A 105 -11.78 2.29 -23.10
CA ARG A 105 -11.46 1.15 -22.24
C ARG A 105 -11.36 1.62 -20.79
N VAL A 106 -12.22 1.09 -19.92
CA VAL A 106 -12.28 1.48 -18.51
C VAL A 106 -11.89 0.31 -17.62
N GLN A 107 -10.97 0.54 -16.68
CA GLN A 107 -10.49 -0.47 -15.74
C GLN A 107 -10.56 0.06 -14.29
N LYS A 108 -11.09 -0.74 -13.36
CA LYS A 108 -11.30 -0.37 -11.94
C LYS A 108 -10.42 -1.16 -10.97
N MET A 109 -9.27 -0.60 -10.61
CA MET A 109 -8.29 -1.22 -9.70
C MET A 109 -8.56 -0.86 -8.23
N THR A 110 -8.05 -1.67 -7.32
CA THR A 110 -8.11 -1.43 -5.87
C THR A 110 -6.73 -1.65 -5.27
N ASP A 111 -6.31 -0.75 -4.38
CA ASP A 111 -5.05 -0.80 -3.63
C ASP A 111 -3.80 -0.98 -4.52
N ALA A 112 -3.86 -0.51 -5.77
CA ALA A 112 -2.72 -0.49 -6.67
C ALA A 112 -1.84 0.74 -6.41
N ASP A 113 -0.54 0.63 -6.67
CA ASP A 113 0.32 1.81 -6.63
C ASP A 113 0.19 2.67 -7.91
N ALA A 114 0.80 3.86 -7.89
CA ALA A 114 0.73 4.79 -9.01
C ALA A 114 1.48 4.30 -10.27
N ALA A 115 2.49 3.44 -10.13
CA ALA A 115 3.22 2.89 -11.26
C ALA A 115 2.39 1.79 -11.95
N ASP A 116 1.75 0.93 -11.16
CA ASP A 116 0.87 -0.12 -11.65
C ASP A 116 -0.34 0.44 -12.38
N ALA A 117 -0.98 1.49 -11.85
CA ALA A 117 -2.11 2.14 -12.51
C ALA A 117 -1.72 2.77 -13.86
N LYS A 118 -0.49 3.27 -13.98
CA LYS A 118 0.06 3.79 -15.24
C LYS A 118 0.33 2.67 -16.25
N LEU A 119 0.99 1.62 -15.82
CA LEU A 119 1.26 0.45 -16.64
C LEU A 119 -0.04 -0.19 -17.15
N ALA A 120 -1.09 -0.22 -16.32
CA ALA A 120 -2.41 -0.67 -16.73
C ALA A 120 -2.98 0.22 -17.86
N ALA A 121 -2.95 1.55 -17.70
CA ALA A 121 -3.41 2.48 -18.74
C ALA A 121 -2.61 2.34 -20.06
N ASP A 122 -1.29 2.12 -19.96
CA ASP A 122 -0.42 1.86 -21.11
C ASP A 122 -0.84 0.61 -21.87
N ARG A 123 -1.03 -0.52 -21.17
CA ARG A 123 -1.46 -1.79 -21.75
C ARG A 123 -2.82 -1.70 -22.45
N LEU A 124 -3.71 -0.86 -21.95
CA LEU A 124 -5.04 -0.68 -22.56
C LEU A 124 -4.99 0.08 -23.89
N VAL A 125 -3.97 0.87 -24.16
CA VAL A 125 -3.78 1.59 -25.42
C VAL A 125 -2.78 0.87 -26.34
N ASP A 126 -1.98 -0.04 -25.80
CA ASP A 126 -0.99 -0.81 -26.57
C ASP A 126 -1.66 -1.60 -27.72
N GLY A 127 -1.12 -1.46 -28.93
CA GLY A 127 -1.70 -2.02 -30.16
C GLY A 127 -3.07 -1.46 -30.59
N ALA A 128 -3.60 -0.44 -29.90
CA ALA A 128 -4.90 0.17 -30.19
C ALA A 128 -4.81 1.71 -30.25
N PRO A 129 -4.30 2.28 -31.36
CA PRO A 129 -4.04 3.72 -31.47
C PRO A 129 -5.30 4.58 -31.41
N ASP A 130 -6.47 4.00 -31.67
CA ASP A 130 -7.80 4.61 -31.57
C ASP A 130 -8.42 4.47 -30.15
N ALA A 131 -7.69 3.88 -29.21
CA ALA A 131 -8.21 3.68 -27.85
C ALA A 131 -7.94 4.86 -26.91
N VAL A 132 -8.88 5.06 -25.99
CA VAL A 132 -8.75 5.90 -24.80
C VAL A 132 -8.87 5.00 -23.59
N ALA A 133 -7.84 4.94 -22.76
CA ALA A 133 -7.83 4.20 -21.52
C ALA A 133 -8.16 5.12 -20.34
N LEU A 134 -9.04 4.67 -19.45
CA LEU A 134 -9.33 5.30 -18.16
C LEU A 134 -9.23 4.24 -17.05
N VAL A 135 -8.24 4.38 -16.19
CA VAL A 135 -8.04 3.54 -15.00
C VAL A 135 -8.49 4.32 -13.78
N ALA A 136 -9.39 3.73 -12.98
CA ALA A 136 -9.79 4.24 -11.68
C ALA A 136 -9.25 3.31 -10.58
N ASN A 137 -8.41 3.84 -9.70
CA ASN A 137 -7.79 3.08 -8.62
C ASN A 137 -8.28 3.60 -7.26
N LEU A 138 -8.90 2.72 -6.47
CA LEU A 138 -9.39 3.01 -5.14
C LEU A 138 -8.39 2.51 -4.09
N ALA A 139 -7.78 3.42 -3.34
CA ALA A 139 -6.84 3.11 -2.27
C ALA A 139 -7.04 4.09 -1.10
N ASP A 140 -6.98 3.60 0.14
CA ASP A 140 -7.08 4.41 1.36
C ASP A 140 -8.27 5.39 1.40
N GLY A 141 -9.41 4.98 0.85
CA GLY A 141 -10.62 5.82 0.78
C GLY A 141 -10.52 7.01 -0.19
N LYS A 142 -9.48 7.06 -1.02
CA LYS A 142 -9.31 8.03 -2.12
C LYS A 142 -9.37 7.30 -3.44
N VAL A 143 -9.85 7.98 -4.47
CA VAL A 143 -9.80 7.48 -5.84
C VAL A 143 -8.75 8.27 -6.61
N THR A 144 -7.95 7.56 -7.39
CA THR A 144 -7.03 8.14 -8.36
C THR A 144 -7.43 7.70 -9.75
N PHE A 145 -7.39 8.62 -10.71
CA PHE A 145 -7.70 8.37 -12.10
C PHE A 145 -6.43 8.54 -12.93
N VAL A 146 -6.20 7.62 -13.85
CA VAL A 146 -5.15 7.70 -14.86
C VAL A 146 -5.81 7.56 -16.22
N CYS A 147 -5.55 8.50 -17.12
CA CYS A 147 -6.03 8.43 -18.49
C CYS A 147 -4.87 8.47 -19.47
N LYS A 148 -4.94 7.60 -20.48
CA LYS A 148 -4.04 7.61 -21.62
C LYS A 148 -4.84 7.57 -22.91
N VAL A 149 -4.40 8.34 -23.89
CA VAL A 149 -5.06 8.45 -25.19
C VAL A 149 -4.09 7.98 -26.26
N GLY A 150 -4.53 7.07 -27.13
CA GLY A 150 -3.75 6.62 -28.29
C GLY A 150 -3.65 7.68 -29.37
N ASP A 151 -2.64 7.57 -30.23
CA ASP A 151 -2.31 8.63 -31.20
C ASP A 151 -3.44 8.97 -32.18
N ALA A 152 -4.22 7.97 -32.62
CA ALA A 152 -5.35 8.21 -33.52
C ALA A 152 -6.53 8.85 -32.78
N ALA A 153 -6.80 8.43 -31.54
CA ALA A 153 -7.81 9.07 -30.70
C ALA A 153 -7.43 10.53 -30.33
N LEU A 154 -6.13 10.78 -30.10
CA LEU A 154 -5.61 12.12 -29.84
C LEU A 154 -5.80 13.05 -31.05
N LYS A 155 -5.50 12.55 -32.26
CA LYS A 155 -5.75 13.26 -33.52
C LYS A 155 -7.24 13.48 -33.79
N ALA A 156 -8.10 12.56 -33.34
CA ALA A 156 -9.56 12.71 -33.40
C ALA A 156 -10.12 13.70 -32.36
N GLY A 157 -9.27 14.28 -31.50
CA GLY A 157 -9.64 15.35 -30.56
C GLY A 157 -9.82 14.91 -29.11
N ALA A 158 -9.63 13.62 -28.79
CA ALA A 158 -9.67 13.16 -27.40
C ALA A 158 -8.45 13.69 -26.63
N LYS A 159 -8.68 14.29 -25.45
CA LYS A 159 -7.62 14.84 -24.59
C LYS A 159 -7.70 14.23 -23.20
N ALA A 160 -6.62 13.55 -22.79
CA ALA A 160 -6.55 12.88 -21.49
C ALA A 160 -6.82 13.86 -20.33
N GLY A 161 -6.23 15.06 -20.41
CA GLY A 161 -6.38 16.10 -19.39
C GLY A 161 -7.82 16.55 -19.14
N ASP A 162 -8.64 16.65 -20.20
CA ASP A 162 -10.03 17.09 -20.08
C ASP A 162 -10.90 15.95 -19.53
N ILE A 163 -10.66 14.71 -19.99
CA ILE A 163 -11.36 13.51 -19.52
C ILE A 163 -11.16 13.31 -18.01
N VAL A 164 -9.91 13.34 -17.51
CA VAL A 164 -9.67 13.14 -16.06
C VAL A 164 -10.21 14.27 -15.22
N ARG A 165 -10.26 15.51 -15.75
CA ARG A 165 -10.80 16.66 -15.02
C ARG A 165 -12.31 16.50 -14.82
N GLU A 166 -13.05 16.08 -15.84
CA GLU A 166 -14.50 15.85 -15.71
C GLU A 166 -14.81 14.69 -14.76
N VAL A 167 -14.08 13.59 -14.85
CA VAL A 167 -14.29 12.43 -13.97
C VAL A 167 -13.93 12.76 -12.51
N ALA A 168 -12.85 13.51 -12.29
CA ALA A 168 -12.44 13.91 -10.94
C ALA A 168 -13.45 14.84 -10.26
N LYS A 169 -14.12 15.74 -11.00
CA LYS A 169 -15.20 16.59 -10.46
C LYS A 169 -16.33 15.76 -9.84
N VAL A 170 -16.71 14.65 -10.49
CA VAL A 170 -17.74 13.73 -9.96
C VAL A 170 -17.31 13.10 -8.64
N ALA A 171 -16.01 12.82 -8.51
CA ALA A 171 -15.39 12.28 -7.31
C ALA A 171 -15.01 13.36 -6.27
N GLY A 172 -15.40 14.62 -6.47
CA GLY A 172 -15.10 15.72 -5.55
C GLY A 172 -13.62 16.08 -5.50
N GLY A 173 -12.88 15.90 -6.58
CA GLY A 173 -11.47 16.26 -6.68
C GLY A 173 -11.11 16.91 -8.01
N GLY A 174 -9.82 16.87 -8.35
CA GLY A 174 -9.24 17.57 -9.49
C GLY A 174 -7.93 16.97 -9.96
N GLY A 175 -7.45 17.43 -11.11
CA GLY A 175 -6.22 16.97 -11.72
C GLY A 175 -5.94 17.58 -13.08
N GLY A 176 -4.98 17.00 -13.79
CA GLY A 176 -4.53 17.47 -15.08
C GLY A 176 -3.36 16.66 -15.63
N GLY A 177 -2.88 17.06 -16.80
CA GLY A 177 -1.77 16.40 -17.46
C GLY A 177 -1.65 16.85 -18.89
N ARG A 178 -0.84 16.11 -19.64
CA ARG A 178 -0.66 16.33 -21.07
C ARG A 178 -1.87 15.82 -21.87
N PRO A 179 -2.03 16.23 -23.13
CA PRO A 179 -3.13 15.76 -23.98
C PRO A 179 -3.15 14.23 -24.18
N ASP A 180 -1.99 13.58 -24.19
CA ASP A 180 -1.81 12.13 -24.37
C ASP A 180 -1.93 11.35 -23.05
N PHE A 181 -1.62 11.98 -21.91
CA PHE A 181 -1.56 11.32 -20.62
C PHE A 181 -1.88 12.29 -19.47
N ALA A 182 -2.80 11.92 -18.59
CA ALA A 182 -3.18 12.74 -17.45
C ALA A 182 -3.56 11.93 -16.22
N THR A 183 -3.44 12.57 -15.06
CA THR A 183 -3.83 11.97 -13.77
C THR A 183 -4.68 12.94 -12.95
N ALA A 184 -5.58 12.38 -12.14
CA ALA A 184 -6.38 13.17 -11.22
C ALA A 184 -6.68 12.40 -9.93
N GLY A 185 -6.93 13.12 -8.85
CA GLY A 185 -7.32 12.56 -7.56
C GLY A 185 -8.71 13.01 -7.15
N GLY A 186 -9.43 12.15 -6.41
CA GLY A 186 -10.73 12.42 -5.82
C GLY A 186 -10.76 12.01 -4.35
N GLY A 187 -11.23 12.91 -3.49
CA GLY A 187 -11.55 12.56 -2.11
C GLY A 187 -12.92 11.90 -2.10
N MET A 188 -12.99 10.58 -1.94
CA MET A 188 -14.27 9.87 -1.98
C MET A 188 -15.12 10.26 -0.76
N LEU A 189 -15.85 11.37 -0.86
CA LEU A 189 -16.79 11.81 0.18
C LEU A 189 -17.90 10.77 0.26
N ARG A 190 -18.16 10.25 1.47
CA ARG A 190 -19.19 9.28 1.91
C ARG A 190 -20.65 9.49 1.41
N ARG A 191 -20.92 10.40 0.48
CA ARG A 191 -22.24 10.86 0.03
C ARG A 191 -22.48 10.61 -1.47
N ARG A 192 -22.37 9.39 -2.00
CA ARG A 192 -23.08 9.02 -3.26
C ARG A 192 -23.11 7.53 -3.67
N MET A 193 -22.85 6.59 -2.76
CA MET A 193 -22.99 5.15 -3.06
C MET A 193 -24.42 4.70 -3.42
N ARG A 194 -25.43 5.58 -3.22
CA ARG A 194 -26.85 5.31 -3.55
C ARG A 194 -27.24 5.68 -4.99
N LEU A 195 -26.47 6.53 -5.70
CA LEU A 195 -26.86 7.00 -7.05
C LEU A 195 -26.33 6.15 -8.21
N LEU A 196 -25.23 5.41 -8.01
CA LEU A 196 -24.64 4.56 -9.06
C LEU A 196 -25.36 3.22 -9.26
N ARG A 197 -26.23 2.80 -8.33
CA ARG A 197 -27.14 1.65 -8.55
C ARG A 197 -28.42 2.01 -9.31
N GLY A 198 -28.77 3.30 -9.40
CA GLY A 198 -30.05 3.76 -9.95
C GLY A 198 -30.00 4.40 -11.35
N ARG A 199 -28.81 4.60 -11.95
CA ARG A 199 -28.67 5.28 -13.25
C ARG A 199 -27.80 4.51 -14.23
N ARG A 200 -28.18 3.26 -14.53
CA ARG A 200 -27.62 2.52 -15.68
C ARG A 200 -28.12 3.04 -17.04
N SER A 201 -29.12 3.93 -17.08
CA SER A 201 -29.78 4.37 -18.31
C SER A 201 -29.50 5.81 -18.77
N SER A 202 -28.90 6.69 -17.94
CA SER A 202 -28.80 8.13 -18.27
C SER A 202 -27.41 8.61 -18.73
N TRP A 203 -26.45 7.72 -18.96
CA TRP A 203 -25.12 8.11 -19.45
C TRP A 203 -25.09 8.44 -20.95
N ARG A 204 -26.20 8.24 -21.68
CA ARG A 204 -26.23 8.35 -23.15
C ARG A 204 -26.55 9.75 -23.70
N SER A 205 -27.07 10.69 -22.91
CA SER A 205 -27.63 11.95 -23.46
C SER A 205 -26.97 13.25 -23.00
N ASP A 206 -26.13 13.24 -21.97
CA ASP A 206 -25.74 14.48 -21.29
C ASP A 206 -24.26 14.85 -21.47
N PHE A 207 -23.57 14.24 -22.43
CA PHE A 207 -22.15 14.53 -22.69
C PHE A 207 -21.81 14.90 -24.13
N TRP A 208 -22.80 14.98 -25.02
CA TRP A 208 -22.69 15.50 -26.39
C TRP A 208 -24.03 16.08 -26.83
#